data_AF-A0A1V6TA70-F1
#
_entry.id   AF-A0A1V6TA70-F1
#
_cell.length_a   1.000
_cell.length_b   1.000
_cell.length_c   1.000
_cell.angle_alpha   90.00
_cell.angle_beta   90.00
_cell.angle_gamma   90.00
#
_symmetry.space_group_name_H-M   'P 1'
#
loop_
_entity.id
_entity.type
_entity.pdbx_description
1 polymer ?
#
loop_
_entity_poly.entity_id
_entity_poly.type
_entity_poly.pdbx_seq_one_letter_code
_entity_poly.pdbx_strand_id
1 'polypeptide(L)'
;MRLHATTISTGTPVPVTPTPTQTGMVSGCLRFYDVQSGEGCTDIASQAGVAQTDFYNWSPAVSTNCAGLQASVFVCIGTASPITTITSGTPVPITSKS
;
A
#
# COMPACT_ATOMS: atom_id res chain seq x y z
N MET A 1 30.66 24.56 26.06
CA MET A 1 30.23 24.88 24.69
C MET A 1 29.39 23.71 24.18
N ARG A 2 28.15 23.97 23.73
CA ARG A 2 27.25 22.93 23.19
C ARG A 2 27.78 22.48 21.84
N LEU A 3 27.95 21.17 21.66
CA LEU A 3 28.27 20.57 20.37
C LEU A 3 27.08 20.78 19.43
N HIS A 4 27.31 21.43 18.29
CA HIS A 4 26.33 21.48 17.21
C HIS A 4 26.26 20.07 16.61
N ALA A 5 25.17 19.36 16.88
CA ALA A 5 24.84 18.13 16.20
C ALA A 5 24.44 18.48 14.76
N THR A 6 25.19 17.98 13.78
CA THR A 6 24.80 18.00 12.38
C THR A 6 23.49 17.25 12.23
N THR A 7 22.40 17.96 11.92
CA THR A 7 21.11 17.34 11.61
C THR A 7 21.27 16.49 10.35
N ILE A 8 21.33 15.17 10.52
CA ILE A 8 21.09 14.22 9.43
C ILE A 8 19.65 14.45 9.02
N SER A 9 19.44 15.06 7.84
CA SER A 9 18.12 15.12 7.22
C SER A 9 17.66 13.68 7.00
N THR A 10 16.68 13.24 7.78
CA THR A 10 15.98 11.97 7.58
C THR A 10 15.41 11.96 6.15
N GLY A 11 16.11 11.32 5.22
CA GLY A 11 15.58 11.08 3.89
C GLY A 11 14.27 10.30 4.04
N THR A 12 13.19 10.81 3.46
CA THR A 12 11.93 10.08 3.36
C THR A 12 12.23 8.68 2.85
N PRO A 13 11.82 7.59 3.54
CA PRO A 13 11.97 6.25 2.98
C PRO A 13 11.31 6.25 1.61
N VAL A 14 12.07 5.94 0.56
CA VAL A 14 11.47 5.77 -0.77
C VAL A 14 10.67 4.46 -0.69
N PRO A 15 9.35 4.46 -0.96
CA PRO A 15 8.57 3.24 -0.97
C PRO A 15 9.14 2.29 -2.02
N VAL A 16 9.52 1.09 -1.59
CA VAL A 16 9.75 -0.01 -2.52
C VAL A 16 8.39 -0.57 -2.91
N THR A 17 8.06 -0.51 -4.20
CA THR A 17 6.84 -1.16 -4.71
C THR A 17 7.03 -2.67 -4.64
N PRO A 18 6.19 -3.40 -3.89
CA PRO A 18 6.30 -4.85 -3.76
C PRO A 18 5.92 -5.56 -5.06
N THR A 19 6.40 -6.79 -5.27
CA THR A 19 6.11 -7.59 -6.46
C THR A 19 5.51 -8.95 -6.08
N PRO A 20 4.55 -9.49 -6.86
CA PRO A 20 3.97 -8.93 -8.08
C PRO A 20 2.88 -7.88 -7.80
N THR A 21 2.80 -6.81 -8.59
CA THR A 21 1.69 -5.83 -8.52
C THR A 21 0.62 -6.14 -9.55
N GLN A 22 -0.63 -5.82 -9.23
CA GLN A 22 -1.68 -5.75 -10.24
C GLN A 22 -1.41 -4.60 -11.22
N THR A 23 -1.58 -4.88 -12.52
CA THR A 23 -1.48 -3.84 -13.57
C THR A 23 -2.58 -2.79 -13.40
N GLY A 24 -2.34 -1.56 -13.87
CA GLY A 24 -3.33 -0.48 -13.80
C GLY A 24 -3.54 0.14 -12.42
N MET A 25 -2.64 -0.11 -11.48
CA MET A 25 -2.50 0.63 -10.23
C MET A 25 -1.95 2.05 -10.48
N VAL A 26 -2.34 3.03 -9.66
CA VAL A 26 -1.83 4.40 -9.76
C VAL A 26 -0.32 4.50 -9.49
N SER A 27 0.30 5.54 -10.05
CA SER A 27 1.65 5.94 -9.67
C SER A 27 1.65 6.60 -8.28
N GLY A 28 2.79 6.54 -7.59
CA GLY A 28 2.93 7.14 -6.26
C GLY A 28 2.19 6.41 -5.15
N CYS A 29 1.82 5.14 -5.37
CA CYS A 29 1.29 4.31 -4.29
C CYS A 29 2.32 4.17 -3.17
N LEU A 30 1.91 4.49 -1.94
CA LEU A 30 2.72 4.37 -0.73
C LEU A 30 2.21 3.27 0.19
N ARG A 31 0.96 2.83 0.00
CA ARG A 31 0.32 1.81 0.82
C ARG A 31 -0.19 0.67 -0.04
N PHE A 32 0.27 -0.55 0.23
CA PHE A 32 -0.03 -1.73 -0.55
C PHE A 32 -0.84 -2.75 0.24
N TYR A 33 -1.65 -3.54 -0.45
CA TYR A 33 -2.37 -4.67 0.11
C TYR A 33 -2.11 -5.91 -0.75
N ASP A 34 -1.68 -7.02 -0.13
CA ASP A 34 -1.53 -8.33 -0.79
C ASP A 34 -2.87 -9.07 -0.81
N VAL A 35 -3.47 -9.14 -1.98
CA VAL A 35 -4.83 -9.67 -2.15
C VAL A 35 -4.84 -11.18 -1.89
N GLN A 36 -5.61 -11.63 -0.91
CA GLN A 36 -5.80 -13.06 -0.69
C GLN A 36 -6.92 -13.63 -1.55
N SER A 37 -6.82 -14.93 -1.81
CA SER A 37 -7.87 -15.64 -2.54
C SER A 37 -9.20 -15.60 -1.76
N GLY A 38 -10.27 -15.20 -2.44
CA GLY A 38 -11.62 -15.13 -1.87
C GLY A 38 -11.99 -13.77 -1.26
N GLU A 39 -11.08 -12.81 -1.21
CA GLU A 39 -11.39 -11.45 -0.75
C GLU A 39 -12.09 -10.62 -1.83
N GLY A 40 -12.98 -9.73 -1.39
CA GLY A 40 -13.55 -8.68 -2.22
C GLY A 40 -12.96 -7.31 -1.93
N CYS A 41 -13.26 -6.36 -2.82
CA CYS A 41 -12.84 -4.97 -2.71
C CYS A 41 -13.36 -4.29 -1.43
N THR A 42 -14.52 -4.73 -0.94
CA THR A 42 -15.09 -4.26 0.34
C THR A 42 -14.25 -4.73 1.52
N ASP A 43 -13.81 -6.00 1.51
CA ASP A 43 -12.99 -6.57 2.58
C ASP A 43 -11.63 -5.88 2.64
N ILE A 44 -10.99 -5.69 1.48
CA ILE A 44 -9.70 -4.99 1.36
C ILE A 44 -9.81 -3.56 1.86
N ALA A 45 -10.83 -2.81 1.41
CA ALA A 45 -11.03 -1.43 1.82
C ALA A 45 -11.26 -1.32 3.34
N SER A 46 -12.06 -2.24 3.90
CA SER A 46 -12.32 -2.35 5.33
C SER A 46 -11.04 -2.64 6.13
N GLN A 47 -10.26 -3.65 5.72
CA GLN A 47 -9.01 -4.01 6.37
C GLN A 47 -7.95 -2.92 6.26
N ALA A 48 -7.91 -2.20 5.14
CA ALA A 48 -7.01 -1.07 4.93
C ALA A 48 -7.45 0.23 5.63
N GLY A 49 -8.68 0.28 6.15
CA GLY A 49 -9.28 1.46 6.76
C GLY A 49 -9.47 2.63 5.79
N VAL A 50 -9.86 2.34 4.54
CA VAL A 50 -10.05 3.35 3.48
C VAL A 50 -11.45 3.28 2.87
N ALA A 51 -11.88 4.36 2.24
CA ALA A 51 -13.11 4.32 1.46
C ALA A 51 -12.93 3.41 0.24
N GLN A 52 -13.93 2.56 -0.04
CA GLN A 52 -13.89 1.67 -1.20
C GLN A 52 -13.80 2.44 -2.53
N THR A 53 -14.38 3.63 -2.60
CA THR A 53 -14.24 4.54 -3.74
C THR A 53 -12.80 4.98 -3.96
N ASP A 54 -12.06 5.25 -2.89
CA ASP A 54 -10.65 5.63 -2.98
C ASP A 54 -9.80 4.44 -3.40
N PHE A 55 -10.12 3.24 -2.89
CA PHE A 55 -9.49 2.00 -3.35
C PHE A 55 -9.66 1.81 -4.87
N TYR A 56 -10.86 2.03 -5.41
CA TYR A 56 -11.08 1.98 -6.86
C TYR A 56 -10.28 3.05 -7.62
N ASN A 57 -10.15 4.24 -7.06
CA ASN A 57 -9.35 5.31 -7.69
C ASN A 57 -7.86 4.98 -7.71
N TRP A 58 -7.34 4.30 -6.68
CA TRP A 58 -5.93 3.91 -6.60
C TRP A 58 -5.61 2.60 -7.32
N SER A 59 -6.60 1.72 -7.48
CA SER A 59 -6.47 0.46 -8.20
C SER A 59 -7.52 0.28 -9.31
N PRO A 60 -7.60 1.16 -10.33
CA PRO A 60 -8.66 1.14 -11.35
C PRO A 60 -8.89 -0.20 -12.05
N ALA A 61 -7.85 -1.02 -12.23
CA ALA A 61 -7.96 -2.33 -12.87
C ALA A 61 -8.84 -3.33 -12.12
N VAL A 62 -9.12 -3.11 -10.82
CA VAL A 62 -10.07 -3.95 -10.07
C VAL A 62 -11.51 -3.76 -10.53
N SER A 63 -11.82 -2.65 -11.21
CA SER A 63 -13.16 -2.21 -11.57
C SER A 63 -14.08 -1.92 -10.37
N THR A 64 -15.12 -1.10 -10.56
CA THR A 64 -16.07 -0.73 -9.50
C THR A 64 -16.96 -1.89 -9.05
N ASN A 65 -17.05 -2.95 -9.86
CA ASN A 65 -17.71 -4.21 -9.51
C ASN A 65 -16.73 -5.27 -8.96
N CYS A 66 -15.48 -4.89 -8.70
CA CYS A 66 -14.42 -5.78 -8.21
C CYS A 66 -14.04 -6.97 -9.11
N ALA A 67 -14.61 -7.08 -10.32
CA ALA A 67 -14.42 -8.23 -11.19
C ALA A 67 -12.98 -8.37 -11.73
N GLY A 68 -12.20 -7.29 -11.67
CA GLY A 68 -10.81 -7.29 -12.09
C GLY A 68 -9.81 -7.61 -10.98
N LEU A 69 -10.26 -7.76 -9.72
CA LEU A 69 -9.38 -8.06 -8.60
C LEU A 69 -8.69 -9.42 -8.79
N GLN A 70 -7.37 -9.44 -8.67
CA GLN A 70 -6.56 -10.67 -8.77
C GLN A 70 -6.00 -11.02 -7.40
N ALA A 71 -6.00 -12.32 -7.07
CA ALA A 71 -5.35 -12.81 -5.87
C ALA A 71 -3.82 -12.93 -6.07
N SER A 72 -3.09 -12.98 -4.95
CA SER A 72 -1.63 -13.13 -4.88
C SER A 72 -0.86 -12.03 -5.61
N VAL A 73 -1.42 -10.83 -5.65
CA VAL A 73 -0.80 -9.61 -6.19
C VAL A 73 -1.06 -8.42 -5.28
N PHE A 74 -0.18 -7.43 -5.33
CA PHE A 74 -0.34 -6.19 -4.59
C PHE A 74 -1.20 -5.17 -5.33
N VAL A 75 -2.12 -4.56 -4.60
CA VAL A 75 -2.97 -3.43 -5.03
C VAL A 75 -2.68 -2.18 -4.19
N CYS A 76 -3.02 -1.00 -4.71
CA CYS A 76 -2.84 0.24 -3.97
C CYS A 76 -4.02 0.57 -3.08
N ILE A 77 -3.72 0.90 -1.83
CA ILE A 77 -4.68 1.33 -0.80
C ILE A 77 -4.32 2.72 -0.22
N GLY A 78 -3.45 3.47 -0.89
CA GLY A 78 -3.18 4.86 -0.53
C GLY A 78 -1.88 5.43 -1.09
N THR A 79 -1.88 6.75 -1.30
CA THR A 79 -0.77 7.53 -1.84
C THR A 79 -0.16 8.48 -0.81
N ALA A 80 -0.57 8.37 0.45
CA ALA A 80 -0.10 9.20 1.56
C ALA A 80 0.61 8.35 2.63
N SER A 81 1.53 8.97 3.37
CA SER A 81 2.20 8.35 4.50
C SER A 81 1.21 7.99 5.62
N PRO A 82 1.49 6.97 6.43
CA PRO A 82 2.72 6.16 6.45
C PRO A 82 2.83 5.19 5.27
N ILE A 83 4.06 4.85 4.89
CA ILE A 83 4.31 3.79 3.89
C ILE A 83 4.05 2.45 4.58
N THR A 84 3.12 1.65 4.04
CA THR A 84 2.68 0.40 4.69
C THR A 84 2.36 -0.68 3.67
N THR A 85 2.58 -1.94 4.05
CA THR A 85 2.09 -3.10 3.29
C THR A 85 1.24 -3.95 4.23
N ILE A 86 0.03 -4.31 3.78
CA ILE A 86 -0.85 -5.23 4.48
C ILE A 86 -0.79 -6.57 3.75
N THR A 87 -0.28 -7.59 4.40
CA THR A 87 -0.30 -8.98 3.95
C THR A 87 -1.15 -9.70 4.96
N SER A 88 -2.34 -10.16 4.55
CA SER A 88 -3.42 -10.67 5.41
C SER A 88 -2.98 -11.17 6.80
N GLY A 89 -3.50 -10.53 7.85
CA GLY A 89 -3.08 -10.73 9.23
C GLY A 89 -2.57 -9.44 9.90
N THR A 90 -1.74 -9.57 10.94
CA THR A 90 -1.19 -8.44 11.69
C THR A 90 -0.33 -7.54 10.79
N PRO A 91 -0.46 -6.20 10.85
CA PRO A 91 0.35 -5.30 10.03
C PRO A 91 1.83 -5.63 10.16
N VAL A 92 2.51 -5.96 9.06
CA VAL A 92 3.97 -6.05 9.03
C VAL A 92 4.47 -4.67 8.61
N PRO A 93 5.02 -3.85 9.52
CA PRO A 93 5.72 -2.65 9.11
C PRO A 93 6.85 -3.09 8.19
N ILE A 94 6.98 -2.44 7.04
CA ILE A 94 8.22 -2.53 6.28
C ILE A 94 9.34 -1.92 7.13
N THR A 95 9.94 -2.71 8.02
CA THR A 95 11.27 -2.37 8.52
C THR A 95 12.18 -2.42 7.30
N SER A 96 12.49 -1.25 6.75
CA SER A 96 13.62 -1.05 5.87
C SER A 96 14.80 -1.79 6.47
N LYS A 97 15.16 -2.93 5.87
CA LYS A 97 16.37 -3.64 6.26
C LYS A 97 17.52 -2.71 5.90
N SER A 98 18.22 -2.28 6.95
CA SER A 98 19.43 -1.46 6.94
C SER A 98 20.46 -1.90 5.92
#